data_AF-A0A8J1JV66-F1
#
_entry.id   AF-A0A8J1JV66-F1
#
_cell.length_a   1.000
_cell.length_b   1.000
_cell.length_c   1.000
_cell.angle_alpha   90.00
_cell.angle_beta   90.00
_cell.angle_gamma   90.00
#
_symmetry.space_group_name_H-M   'P 1'
#
loop_
_entity.id
_entity.type
_entity.pdbx_description
1 polymer ?
#
loop_
_entity_poly.entity_id
_entity_poly.type
_entity_poly.pdbx_seq_one_letter_code
_entity_poly.pdbx_strand_id
1 'polypeptide(L)'
;MAGKAAAPGVGILLVTANVGTLFDDTENLQKNWLREFYQTVHAQKPQFLSLHCQEVGGKNYEASMAHVDKLVKDLLSSDAMKEFNRARVYLDENYKSQENFTALGSFYFLHESLKNVYQYDFKAKKYRKVTGKEIYSDTLESTPMLEKEKFPQEFFPESKSSRKGFIRTRWCITDCAFDLVNIHLFHDASNVIAWESSPSIYSGIRQKALSYVLNSVTDHRFEKVPFFVFGDFNFRLDLKSVVETLCAKTTMQTVHAADTNAVDKLVFRESENDRKVVLQIEKKLFEYFNQEVFRDNNGTALLEFDKELSVFKDRLYELDITFPPSYPYSEDSSQGKQYMNTRCPAWCDRILMSHSAKELLLKSENDERIVLYDHIGPNICMGDHKPVFLSFRVATGAGKRCQHNEKIYRETTL
;
A
#
# COMPACT_ATOMS: atom_id res chain seq x y z
N MET A 1 -6.62 46.34 10.16
CA MET A 1 -5.67 45.41 9.53
C MET A 1 -6.42 44.12 9.24
N ALA A 2 -6.75 43.86 7.97
CA ALA A 2 -7.32 42.58 7.58
C ALA A 2 -6.21 41.52 7.69
N GLY A 3 -6.37 40.58 8.62
CA GLY A 3 -5.47 39.44 8.71
C GLY A 3 -5.45 38.73 7.37
N LYS A 4 -4.27 38.62 6.74
CA LYS A 4 -4.10 37.73 5.59
C LYS A 4 -4.49 36.33 6.05
N ALA A 5 -5.64 35.82 5.58
CA ALA A 5 -5.96 34.42 5.71
C ALA A 5 -4.76 33.62 5.16
N ALA A 6 -4.20 32.71 5.97
CA ALA A 6 -3.13 31.85 5.52
C ALA A 6 -3.62 31.10 4.27
N ALA A 7 -2.78 31.05 3.22
CA ALA A 7 -3.15 30.36 2.00
C ALA A 7 -3.47 28.89 2.33
N PRO A 8 -4.57 28.33 1.80
CA PRO A 8 -4.89 26.93 2.02
C PRO A 8 -3.71 26.05 1.62
N GLY A 9 -3.25 25.16 2.51
CA GLY A 9 -2.16 24.22 2.24
C GLY A 9 -2.44 23.33 1.02
N VAL A 10 -1.39 22.67 0.52
CA VAL A 10 -1.47 21.80 -0.66
C VAL A 10 -2.16 20.49 -0.33
N GLY A 11 -3.21 20.13 -1.08
CA GLY A 11 -3.88 18.84 -0.95
C GLY A 11 -3.05 17.69 -1.49
N ILE A 12 -2.80 16.68 -0.66
CA ILE A 12 -2.09 15.44 -0.97
C ILE A 12 -3.07 14.27 -0.85
N LEU A 13 -3.02 13.34 -1.81
CA LEU A 13 -3.69 12.04 -1.73
C LEU A 13 -2.65 10.95 -1.99
N LEU A 14 -2.43 10.09 -1.00
CA LEU A 14 -1.62 8.88 -1.11
C LEU A 14 -2.57 7.69 -1.20
N VAL A 15 -2.37 6.80 -2.16
CA VAL A 15 -3.18 5.59 -2.37
C VAL A 15 -2.26 4.41 -2.55
N THR A 16 -2.53 3.31 -1.85
CA THR A 16 -1.92 2.00 -2.13
C THR A 16 -2.99 1.03 -2.65
N ALA A 17 -2.64 0.20 -3.62
CA ALA A 17 -3.52 -0.83 -4.16
C ALA A 17 -2.72 -2.04 -4.66
N ASN A 18 -2.95 -3.21 -4.09
CA ASN A 18 -2.61 -4.45 -4.77
C ASN A 18 -3.61 -4.65 -5.92
N VAL A 19 -3.12 -4.59 -7.16
CA VAL A 19 -3.94 -4.58 -8.38
C VAL A 19 -3.93 -5.95 -9.09
N GLY A 20 -3.44 -6.99 -8.43
CA GLY A 20 -3.22 -8.31 -9.01
C GLY A 20 -4.45 -8.86 -9.77
N THR A 21 -5.62 -8.81 -9.13
CA THR A 21 -6.89 -9.31 -9.71
C THR A 21 -7.42 -8.44 -10.84
N LEU A 22 -7.06 -7.15 -10.93
CA LEU A 22 -7.67 -6.24 -11.93
C LEU A 22 -7.37 -6.68 -13.36
N PHE A 23 -6.27 -7.39 -13.57
CA PHE A 23 -5.85 -7.85 -14.88
C PHE A 23 -6.54 -9.17 -15.29
N ASP A 24 -7.23 -9.85 -14.38
CA ASP A 24 -7.96 -11.08 -14.64
C ASP A 24 -9.39 -10.80 -15.17
N ASP A 25 -9.99 -9.64 -14.86
CA ASP A 25 -11.28 -9.16 -15.40
C ASP A 25 -11.26 -7.65 -15.68
N THR A 26 -10.91 -7.30 -16.92
CA THR A 26 -10.81 -5.90 -17.36
C THR A 26 -12.16 -5.25 -17.71
N GLU A 27 -13.24 -6.02 -17.83
CA GLU A 27 -14.56 -5.50 -18.24
C GLU A 27 -15.40 -5.07 -17.04
N ASN A 28 -15.33 -5.81 -15.94
CA ASN A 28 -16.10 -5.53 -14.73
C ASN A 28 -15.22 -4.97 -13.62
N LEU A 29 -14.19 -5.70 -13.18
CA LEU A 29 -13.39 -5.33 -12.01
C LEU A 29 -12.57 -4.06 -12.26
N GLN A 30 -11.81 -4.00 -13.34
CA GLN A 30 -11.03 -2.80 -13.68
C GLN A 30 -11.92 -1.56 -13.82
N LYS A 31 -13.08 -1.71 -14.48
CA LYS A 31 -14.02 -0.60 -14.70
C LYS A 31 -14.62 -0.08 -13.38
N ASN A 32 -15.05 -0.98 -12.51
CA ASN A 32 -15.55 -0.61 -11.18
C ASN A 32 -14.45 0.04 -10.34
N TRP A 33 -13.24 -0.53 -10.35
CA TRP A 33 -12.09 0.00 -9.64
C TRP A 33 -11.77 1.44 -10.06
N LEU A 34 -11.68 1.70 -11.37
CA LEU A 34 -11.42 3.02 -11.92
C LEU A 34 -12.51 4.02 -11.53
N ARG A 35 -13.79 3.62 -11.56
CA ARG A 35 -14.89 4.47 -11.14
C ARG A 35 -14.77 4.93 -9.69
N GLU A 36 -14.56 4.00 -8.76
CA GLU A 36 -14.45 4.32 -7.33
C GLU A 36 -13.17 5.13 -7.03
N PHE A 37 -12.07 4.83 -7.73
CA PHE A 37 -10.84 5.61 -7.67
C PHE A 37 -11.07 7.06 -8.10
N TYR A 38 -11.70 7.29 -9.27
CA TYR A 38 -11.99 8.64 -9.75
C TYR A 38 -12.96 9.40 -8.83
N GLN A 39 -13.97 8.72 -8.28
CA GLN A 39 -14.85 9.34 -7.29
C GLN A 39 -14.08 9.77 -6.04
N THR A 40 -13.12 8.97 -5.57
CA THR A 40 -12.25 9.31 -4.45
C THR A 40 -11.39 10.53 -4.79
N VAL A 41 -10.73 10.55 -5.95
CA VAL A 41 -9.94 11.71 -6.40
C VAL A 41 -10.81 12.97 -6.46
N HIS A 42 -12.03 12.86 -7.01
CA HIS A 42 -12.96 13.99 -7.09
C HIS A 42 -13.41 14.49 -5.71
N ALA A 43 -13.66 13.58 -4.76
CA ALA A 43 -14.09 13.93 -3.40
C ALA A 43 -12.97 14.61 -2.61
N GLN A 44 -11.74 14.08 -2.71
CA GLN A 44 -10.59 14.59 -1.95
C GLN A 44 -9.92 15.81 -2.60
N LYS A 45 -10.15 16.07 -3.89
CA LYS A 45 -9.61 17.20 -4.66
C LYS A 45 -8.09 17.42 -4.45
N PRO A 46 -7.26 16.38 -4.59
CA PRO A 46 -5.84 16.51 -4.36
C PRO A 46 -5.20 17.37 -5.44
N GLN A 47 -4.15 18.09 -5.05
CA GLN A 47 -3.28 18.78 -5.99
C GLN A 47 -2.08 17.89 -6.38
N PHE A 48 -1.64 17.03 -5.46
CA PHE A 48 -0.67 15.98 -5.72
C PHE A 48 -1.26 14.62 -5.32
N LEU A 49 -1.29 13.70 -6.26
CA LEU A 49 -1.80 12.34 -6.08
C LEU A 49 -0.67 11.34 -6.33
N SER A 50 -0.43 10.46 -5.36
CA SER A 50 0.44 9.30 -5.49
C SER A 50 -0.37 8.03 -5.39
N LEU A 51 -0.33 7.20 -6.43
CA LEU A 51 -0.91 5.86 -6.46
C LEU A 51 0.23 4.83 -6.56
N HIS A 52 0.37 4.02 -5.53
CA HIS A 52 1.34 2.93 -5.46
C HIS A 52 0.62 1.61 -5.67
N CYS A 53 1.04 0.88 -6.69
CA CYS A 53 0.46 -0.38 -7.09
C CYS A 53 1.42 -1.54 -6.80
N GLN A 54 0.86 -2.65 -6.32
CA GLN A 54 1.56 -3.93 -6.21
C GLN A 54 0.92 -4.96 -7.16
N GLU A 55 1.70 -5.95 -7.58
CA GLU A 55 1.26 -6.97 -8.55
C GLU A 55 0.78 -6.40 -9.89
N VAL A 56 1.51 -5.40 -10.39
CA VAL A 56 1.31 -4.88 -11.75
C VAL A 56 1.51 -6.00 -12.77
N GLY A 57 0.54 -6.12 -13.69
CA GLY A 57 0.44 -7.22 -14.65
C GLY A 57 -0.19 -8.49 -14.09
N GLY A 58 -0.61 -8.51 -12.83
CA GLY A 58 -1.48 -9.55 -12.29
C GLY A 58 -0.77 -10.81 -11.81
N LYS A 59 -1.59 -11.80 -11.46
CA LYS A 59 -1.15 -13.12 -10.96
C LYS A 59 -0.44 -13.91 -12.07
N ASN A 60 -0.84 -13.71 -13.33
CA ASN A 60 -0.21 -14.26 -14.53
C ASN A 60 0.33 -13.14 -15.44
N TYR A 61 1.47 -12.57 -15.05
CA TYR A 61 2.04 -11.40 -15.71
C TYR A 61 2.41 -11.62 -17.18
N GLU A 62 2.89 -12.80 -17.57
CA GLU A 62 3.30 -13.06 -18.96
C GLU A 62 2.14 -12.92 -19.96
N ALA A 63 0.93 -13.29 -19.53
CA ALA A 63 -0.28 -13.20 -20.35
C ALA A 63 -0.95 -11.81 -20.29
N SER A 64 -0.76 -11.08 -19.18
CA SER A 64 -1.61 -9.95 -18.82
C SER A 64 -0.92 -8.58 -18.91
N MET A 65 0.38 -8.53 -19.24
CA MET A 65 1.10 -7.25 -19.39
C MET A 65 0.46 -6.32 -20.44
N ALA A 66 -0.18 -6.87 -21.49
CA ALA A 66 -0.92 -6.07 -22.47
C ALA A 66 -2.10 -5.26 -21.85
N HIS A 67 -2.61 -5.68 -20.70
CA HIS A 67 -3.67 -4.98 -19.97
C HIS A 67 -3.12 -3.84 -19.09
N VAL A 68 -1.82 -3.83 -18.77
CA VAL A 68 -1.17 -2.75 -18.03
C VAL A 68 -1.19 -1.45 -18.83
N ASP A 69 -0.86 -1.51 -20.12
CA ASP A 69 -0.93 -0.36 -21.03
C ASP A 69 -2.32 0.29 -21.05
N LYS A 70 -3.37 -0.54 -21.05
CA LYS A 70 -4.76 -0.07 -21.00
C LYS A 70 -5.04 0.67 -19.70
N LEU A 71 -4.65 0.10 -18.54
CA LEU A 71 -4.80 0.75 -17.24
C LEU A 71 -4.07 2.10 -17.19
N VAL A 72 -2.83 2.15 -17.67
CA VAL A 72 -2.00 3.37 -17.73
C VAL A 72 -2.68 4.42 -18.59
N LYS A 73 -3.17 4.03 -19.77
CA LYS A 73 -3.89 4.92 -20.69
C LYS A 73 -5.15 5.48 -20.07
N ASP A 74 -5.96 4.63 -19.44
CA ASP A 74 -7.22 5.01 -18.81
C ASP A 74 -6.98 6.01 -17.68
N LEU A 75 -5.98 5.76 -16.81
CA LEU A 75 -5.59 6.67 -15.74
C LEU A 75 -5.06 8.02 -16.24
N LEU A 76 -4.25 8.03 -17.30
CA LEU A 76 -3.63 9.26 -17.82
C LEU A 76 -4.56 10.12 -18.68
N SER A 77 -5.61 9.52 -19.25
CA SER A 77 -6.46 10.15 -20.27
C SER A 77 -7.92 10.33 -19.84
N SER A 78 -8.32 9.83 -18.67
CA SER A 78 -9.67 10.01 -18.14
C SER A 78 -10.03 11.48 -17.94
N ASP A 79 -11.27 11.85 -18.26
CA ASP A 79 -11.81 13.19 -18.01
C ASP A 79 -11.73 13.59 -16.53
N ALA A 80 -11.84 12.61 -15.62
CA ALA A 80 -11.71 12.85 -14.18
C ALA A 80 -10.28 13.29 -13.78
N MET A 81 -9.29 12.99 -14.64
CA MET A 81 -7.87 13.26 -14.41
C MET A 81 -7.33 14.39 -15.30
N LYS A 82 -8.18 15.07 -16.08
CA LYS A 82 -7.76 16.04 -17.11
C LYS A 82 -6.94 17.23 -16.56
N GLU A 83 -7.21 17.66 -15.33
CA GLU A 83 -6.52 18.79 -14.69
C GLU A 83 -5.11 18.41 -14.18
N PHE A 84 -4.80 17.11 -14.13
CA PHE A 84 -3.45 16.60 -13.85
C PHE A 84 -2.61 16.62 -15.13
N ASN A 85 -2.13 17.81 -15.48
CA ASN A 85 -1.37 18.06 -16.71
C ASN A 85 0.07 17.53 -16.69
N ARG A 86 0.55 17.07 -15.53
CA ARG A 86 1.87 16.46 -15.34
C ARG A 86 1.74 15.12 -14.65
N ALA A 87 2.58 14.17 -15.07
CA ALA A 87 2.62 12.85 -14.47
C ALA A 87 4.03 12.24 -14.51
N ARG A 88 4.32 11.38 -13.53
CA ARG A 88 5.45 10.45 -13.56
C ARG A 88 4.93 9.05 -13.27
N VAL A 89 5.18 8.12 -14.19
CA VAL A 89 4.73 6.73 -14.07
C VAL A 89 5.95 5.82 -14.15
N TYR A 90 6.13 4.99 -13.12
CA TYR A 90 7.20 4.00 -13.05
C TYR A 90 6.58 2.63 -12.90
N LEU A 91 6.81 1.74 -13.86
CA LEU A 91 6.25 0.40 -13.90
C LEU A 91 7.41 -0.57 -14.01
N ASP A 92 7.52 -1.50 -13.08
CA ASP A 92 8.51 -2.56 -13.16
C ASP A 92 7.91 -3.73 -13.94
N GLU A 93 8.05 -3.71 -15.26
CA GLU A 93 7.46 -4.70 -16.19
C GLU A 93 8.47 -5.71 -16.72
N ASN A 94 9.76 -5.54 -16.38
CA ASN A 94 10.85 -6.38 -16.89
C ASN A 94 10.90 -7.76 -16.21
N TYR A 95 9.88 -8.59 -16.42
CA TYR A 95 9.80 -9.95 -15.88
C TYR A 95 10.90 -10.89 -16.39
N LYS A 96 11.60 -10.51 -17.48
CA LYS A 96 12.78 -11.23 -17.97
C LYS A 96 13.98 -11.09 -17.03
N SER A 97 14.07 -10.01 -16.25
CA SER A 97 15.08 -9.83 -15.21
C SER A 97 14.57 -10.37 -13.87
N GLN A 98 14.54 -11.69 -13.73
CA GLN A 98 14.02 -12.34 -12.51
C GLN A 98 14.71 -11.88 -11.23
N GLU A 99 15.99 -11.49 -11.30
CA GLU A 99 16.77 -11.00 -10.15
C GLU A 99 16.32 -9.62 -9.64
N ASN A 100 15.70 -8.79 -10.49
CA ASN A 100 15.36 -7.40 -10.17
C ASN A 100 13.85 -7.09 -10.25
N PHE A 101 13.05 -7.99 -10.82
CA PHE A 101 11.63 -7.79 -11.05
C PHE A 101 10.79 -7.84 -9.77
N THR A 102 10.00 -6.78 -9.54
CA THR A 102 9.15 -6.58 -8.36
C THR A 102 7.66 -6.46 -8.66
N ALA A 103 7.27 -6.26 -9.93
CA ALA A 103 5.89 -5.97 -10.31
C ALA A 103 5.27 -4.78 -9.54
N LEU A 104 6.10 -3.81 -9.15
CA LEU A 104 5.66 -2.57 -8.51
C LEU A 104 5.36 -1.49 -9.55
N GLY A 105 4.32 -0.71 -9.29
CA GLY A 105 3.96 0.47 -10.08
C GLY A 105 3.85 1.71 -9.20
N SER A 106 4.35 2.85 -9.65
CA SER A 106 4.19 4.13 -8.96
C SER A 106 3.73 5.20 -9.92
N PHE A 107 2.54 5.75 -9.68
CA PHE A 107 1.93 6.79 -10.48
C PHE A 107 1.84 8.07 -9.65
N TYR A 108 2.38 9.16 -10.19
CA TYR A 108 2.36 10.47 -9.56
C TYR A 108 1.67 11.44 -10.50
N PHE A 109 0.53 12.01 -10.08
CA PHE A 109 -0.27 12.97 -10.85
C PHE A 109 -0.21 14.34 -10.19
N LEU A 110 0.10 15.36 -10.97
CA LEU A 110 0.30 16.73 -10.49
C LEU A 110 -0.72 17.67 -11.16
N HIS A 111 -1.59 18.25 -10.35
CA HIS A 111 -2.62 19.19 -10.77
C HIS A 111 -2.00 20.48 -11.34
N GLU A 112 -2.63 21.10 -12.34
CA GLU A 112 -2.13 22.29 -13.02
C GLU A 112 -1.95 23.53 -12.11
N SER A 113 -2.64 23.54 -10.97
CA SER A 113 -2.50 24.57 -9.94
C SER A 113 -1.13 24.54 -9.24
N LEU A 114 -0.43 23.40 -9.21
CA LEU A 114 0.87 23.31 -8.54
C LEU A 114 1.99 23.93 -9.37
N LYS A 115 2.60 25.02 -8.92
CA LYS A 115 3.66 25.69 -9.73
C LYS A 115 5.06 25.12 -9.50
N ASN A 116 5.39 24.80 -8.25
CA ASN A 116 6.73 24.40 -7.82
C ASN A 116 6.74 22.96 -7.32
N VAL A 117 6.90 22.02 -8.26
CA VAL A 117 7.06 20.59 -7.96
C VAL A 117 8.34 20.09 -8.60
N TYR A 118 9.16 19.45 -7.78
CA TYR A 118 10.43 18.87 -8.19
C TYR A 118 10.53 17.44 -7.73
N GLN A 119 11.22 16.62 -8.52
CA GLN A 119 11.59 15.26 -8.15
C GLN A 119 13.11 15.19 -8.00
N TYR A 120 13.58 14.45 -7.01
CA TYR A 120 15.01 14.31 -6.75
C TYR A 120 15.65 13.32 -7.73
N ASP A 121 16.79 13.71 -8.26
CA ASP A 121 17.71 12.87 -9.03
C ASP A 121 18.75 12.32 -8.02
N PHE A 122 18.62 11.05 -7.65
CA PHE A 122 19.46 10.40 -6.64
C PHE A 122 20.93 10.31 -7.06
N LYS A 123 21.19 10.17 -8.37
CA LYS A 123 22.55 10.11 -8.91
C LYS A 123 23.20 11.49 -8.92
N ALA A 124 22.51 12.51 -9.42
CA ALA A 124 23.03 13.88 -9.46
C ALA A 124 22.87 14.63 -8.12
N LYS A 125 22.18 14.04 -7.15
CA LYS A 125 21.88 14.59 -5.82
C LYS A 125 21.25 15.98 -5.86
N LYS A 126 20.27 16.18 -6.74
CA LYS A 126 19.60 17.48 -6.91
C LYS A 126 18.16 17.35 -7.37
N TYR A 127 17.36 18.36 -7.09
CA TYR A 127 15.98 18.44 -7.55
C TYR A 127 15.88 18.84 -9.02
N ARG A 128 14.98 18.18 -9.75
CA ARG A 128 14.63 18.44 -11.15
C ARG A 128 13.17 18.85 -11.22
N LYS A 129 12.89 19.94 -11.94
CA LYS A 129 11.52 20.43 -12.13
C LYS A 129 10.72 19.39 -12.91
N VAL A 130 9.50 19.11 -12.45
CA VAL A 130 8.63 18.13 -13.09
C VAL A 130 7.79 18.83 -14.16
N THR A 131 7.94 18.39 -15.41
CA THR A 131 7.22 18.90 -16.58
C THR A 131 6.63 17.76 -17.39
N GLY A 132 5.52 18.02 -18.09
CA GLY A 132 4.83 17.02 -18.91
C GLY A 132 4.46 15.72 -18.19
N LYS A 133 4.10 14.72 -18.99
CA LYS A 133 3.81 13.35 -18.55
C LYS A 133 4.94 12.44 -19.07
N GLU A 134 5.54 11.64 -18.20
CA GLU A 134 6.60 10.67 -18.55
C GLU A 134 6.27 9.31 -17.95
N ILE A 135 6.49 8.26 -18.75
CA ILE A 135 6.24 6.85 -18.41
C ILE A 135 7.56 6.08 -18.57
N TYR A 136 7.90 5.26 -17.58
CA TYR A 136 9.09 4.42 -17.55
C TYR A 136 8.68 2.97 -17.22
N SER A 137 8.89 2.03 -18.15
CA SER A 137 8.46 0.61 -18.03
C SER A 137 9.60 -0.42 -18.12
N ASP A 138 10.59 -0.19 -18.98
CA ASP A 138 11.47 -1.29 -19.43
C ASP A 138 12.77 -1.45 -18.63
N THR A 139 13.22 -0.40 -17.94
CA THR A 139 14.47 -0.41 -17.13
C THR A 139 14.44 0.65 -16.03
N LEU A 140 13.68 0.39 -14.97
CA LEU A 140 13.65 1.28 -13.80
C LEU A 140 15.01 1.41 -13.11
N GLU A 141 15.89 0.42 -13.26
CA GLU A 141 17.26 0.44 -12.72
C GLU A 141 18.14 1.51 -13.38
N SER A 142 17.79 1.95 -14.59
CA SER A 142 18.56 2.95 -15.33
C SER A 142 18.19 4.39 -14.96
N THR A 143 16.99 4.61 -14.41
CA THR A 143 16.52 5.96 -14.12
C THR A 143 17.09 6.46 -12.79
N PRO A 144 17.71 7.64 -12.75
CA PRO A 144 18.24 8.19 -11.49
C PRO A 144 17.15 8.82 -10.61
N MET A 145 15.89 8.80 -11.06
CA MET A 145 14.77 9.49 -10.40
C MET A 145 14.11 8.68 -9.28
N LEU A 146 14.56 7.44 -9.06
CA LEU A 146 14.08 6.54 -8.02
C LEU A 146 15.21 5.63 -7.53
N GLU A 147 15.01 5.02 -6.36
CA GLU A 147 15.74 3.83 -5.92
C GLU A 147 14.77 2.65 -5.95
N LYS A 148 15.10 1.56 -6.64
CA LYS A 148 14.32 0.32 -6.65
C LYS A 148 15.21 -0.82 -6.19
N GLU A 149 14.71 -1.64 -5.29
CA GLU A 149 15.37 -2.89 -4.93
C GLU A 149 14.36 -4.03 -4.75
N LYS A 150 14.68 -5.19 -5.30
CA LYS A 150 14.05 -6.46 -4.93
C LYS A 150 14.70 -6.97 -3.65
N PHE A 151 13.92 -7.56 -2.75
CA PHE A 151 14.50 -8.09 -1.51
C PHE A 151 15.46 -9.26 -1.79
N PRO A 152 16.58 -9.34 -1.04
CA PRO A 152 17.54 -10.42 -1.18
C PRO A 152 16.90 -11.80 -0.97
N GLN A 153 17.37 -12.81 -1.72
CA GLN A 153 16.80 -14.17 -1.67
C GLN A 153 16.93 -14.79 -0.27
N GLU A 154 17.98 -14.46 0.46
CA GLU A 154 18.21 -14.96 1.82
C GLU A 154 17.22 -14.43 2.86
N PHE A 155 16.36 -13.46 2.52
CA PHE A 155 15.25 -13.07 3.38
C PHE A 155 14.14 -14.11 3.33
N PHE A 156 14.07 -14.89 2.24
CA PHE A 156 13.10 -15.96 2.08
C PHE A 156 13.67 -17.13 1.26
N PRO A 157 14.56 -17.96 1.86
CA PRO A 157 15.29 -19.01 1.16
C PRO A 157 14.40 -20.07 0.49
N GLU A 158 13.20 -20.28 1.02
CA GLU A 158 12.25 -21.29 0.56
C GLU A 158 11.57 -20.92 -0.78
N SER A 159 11.61 -19.64 -1.20
CA SER A 159 11.06 -19.22 -2.48
C SER A 159 12.13 -18.79 -3.46
N LYS A 160 12.13 -19.47 -4.61
CA LYS A 160 13.08 -19.22 -5.71
C LYS A 160 12.70 -18.00 -6.58
N SER A 161 11.49 -17.46 -6.46
CA SER A 161 10.93 -16.50 -7.44
C SER A 161 10.07 -15.39 -6.83
N SER A 162 10.44 -14.90 -5.64
CA SER A 162 9.76 -13.76 -5.02
C SER A 162 9.83 -12.50 -5.88
N ARG A 163 8.73 -11.72 -5.93
CA ARG A 163 8.64 -10.39 -6.55
C ARG A 163 8.61 -9.27 -5.49
N LYS A 164 8.94 -9.57 -4.23
CA LYS A 164 8.82 -8.62 -3.12
C LYS A 164 9.96 -7.61 -3.12
N GLY A 165 9.69 -6.35 -2.86
CA GLY A 165 10.67 -5.27 -2.94
C GLY A 165 10.09 -3.91 -2.58
N PHE A 166 10.79 -2.85 -2.96
CA PHE A 166 10.32 -1.47 -2.81
C PHE A 166 10.80 -0.55 -3.94
N ILE A 167 10.07 0.55 -4.14
CA ILE A 167 10.47 1.70 -4.96
C ILE A 167 10.39 2.95 -4.07
N ARG A 168 11.49 3.70 -3.99
CA ARG A 168 11.55 5.01 -3.33
C ARG A 168 11.64 6.11 -4.38
N THR A 169 10.82 7.14 -4.22
CA THR A 169 11.00 8.43 -4.90
C THR A 169 11.07 9.55 -3.88
N ARG A 170 11.69 10.67 -4.26
CA ARG A 170 11.75 11.87 -3.41
C ARG A 170 11.20 13.06 -4.14
N TRP A 171 10.29 13.76 -3.47
CA TRP A 171 9.56 14.89 -4.01
C TRP A 171 9.83 16.13 -3.19
N CYS A 172 9.81 17.28 -3.86
CA CYS A 172 9.73 18.58 -3.22
C CYS A 172 8.50 19.31 -3.74
N ILE A 173 7.52 19.52 -2.86
CA ILE A 173 6.25 20.19 -3.17
C ILE A 173 6.14 21.41 -2.26
N THR A 174 6.02 22.60 -2.85
CA THR A 174 5.90 23.87 -2.08
C THR A 174 6.97 24.01 -0.99
N ASP A 175 8.22 23.77 -1.38
CA ASP A 175 9.41 23.78 -0.50
C ASP A 175 9.40 22.75 0.64
N CYS A 176 8.53 21.74 0.57
CA CYS A 176 8.52 20.60 1.47
C CYS A 176 9.06 19.36 0.77
N ALA A 177 10.24 18.90 1.19
CA ALA A 177 10.83 17.66 0.72
C ALA A 177 10.32 16.45 1.52
N PHE A 178 9.96 15.36 0.84
CA PHE A 178 9.64 14.09 1.48
C PHE A 178 9.85 12.90 0.53
N ASP A 179 10.06 11.72 1.10
CA ASP A 179 10.12 10.46 0.36
C ASP A 179 8.76 9.76 0.32
N LEU A 180 8.47 9.11 -0.81
CA LEU A 180 7.36 8.20 -1.00
C LEU A 180 7.91 6.84 -1.37
N VAL A 181 7.55 5.81 -0.60
CA VAL A 181 8.08 4.45 -0.74
C VAL A 181 6.94 3.47 -0.99
N ASN A 182 6.88 2.93 -2.20
CA ASN A 182 6.02 1.80 -2.54
C ASN A 182 6.68 0.53 -2.02
N ILE A 183 5.97 -0.29 -1.24
CA ILE A 183 6.51 -1.53 -0.67
C ILE A 183 5.59 -2.71 -0.95
N HIS A 184 6.19 -3.89 -1.14
CA HIS A 184 5.44 -5.14 -1.18
C HIS A 184 6.20 -6.21 -0.41
N LEU A 185 5.69 -6.58 0.75
CA LEU A 185 6.33 -7.53 1.67
C LEU A 185 5.84 -8.98 1.47
N PHE A 186 6.50 -9.91 2.15
CA PHE A 186 6.26 -11.35 2.02
C PHE A 186 4.92 -11.79 2.64
N HIS A 187 4.19 -12.65 1.93
CA HIS A 187 2.91 -13.22 2.36
C HIS A 187 3.10 -14.62 2.97
N ASP A 188 2.23 -14.99 3.90
CA ASP A 188 2.22 -16.35 4.46
C ASP A 188 1.84 -17.41 3.42
N ALA A 189 2.64 -18.48 3.35
CA ALA A 189 2.37 -19.60 2.44
C ALA A 189 1.30 -20.58 2.97
N SER A 190 1.14 -20.71 4.28
CA SER A 190 0.24 -21.67 4.93
C SER A 190 -0.45 -21.08 6.16
N ASN A 191 -1.78 -21.17 6.23
CA ASN A 191 -2.52 -20.76 7.44
C ASN A 191 -2.22 -21.69 8.63
N VAL A 192 -1.97 -22.98 8.37
CA VAL A 192 -1.60 -23.96 9.40
C VAL A 192 -0.29 -23.56 10.08
N ILE A 193 0.75 -23.29 9.28
CA ILE A 193 2.07 -22.88 9.81
C ILE A 193 1.96 -21.54 10.55
N ALA A 194 1.17 -20.59 10.01
CA ALA A 194 0.95 -19.30 10.66
C ALA A 194 0.24 -19.41 12.03
N TRP A 195 -0.60 -20.42 12.19
CA TRP A 195 -1.25 -20.73 13.47
C TRP A 195 -0.32 -21.48 14.43
N GLU A 196 0.39 -22.52 13.96
CA GLU A 196 1.31 -23.32 14.78
C GLU A 196 2.48 -22.49 15.32
N SER A 197 3.04 -21.64 14.45
CA SER A 197 4.19 -20.79 14.75
C SER A 197 3.76 -19.33 14.97
N SER A 198 2.63 -19.07 15.64
CA SER A 198 2.13 -17.71 15.84
C SER A 198 2.93 -16.91 16.90
N PRO A 199 3.32 -15.65 16.64
CA PRO A 199 3.18 -14.91 15.38
C PRO A 199 4.01 -15.54 14.26
N SER A 200 3.40 -15.70 13.08
CA SER A 200 3.95 -16.45 11.94
C SER A 200 5.43 -16.20 11.69
N ILE A 201 6.16 -17.21 11.22
CA ILE A 201 7.54 -17.06 10.73
C ILE A 201 7.68 -15.92 9.71
N TYR A 202 6.63 -15.67 8.91
CA TYR A 202 6.60 -14.58 7.94
C TYR A 202 6.55 -13.20 8.59
N SER A 203 6.04 -13.07 9.83
CA SER A 203 6.11 -11.82 10.57
C SER A 203 7.56 -11.40 10.83
N GLY A 204 8.42 -12.34 11.23
CA GLY A 204 9.85 -12.08 11.39
C GLY A 204 10.55 -11.71 10.06
N ILE A 205 10.14 -12.34 8.95
CA ILE A 205 10.65 -12.01 7.61
C ILE A 205 10.21 -10.60 7.18
N ARG A 206 8.93 -10.25 7.39
CA ARG A 206 8.40 -8.90 7.13
C ARG A 206 9.08 -7.86 7.98
N GLN A 207 9.34 -8.14 9.26
CA GLN A 207 10.10 -7.27 10.15
C GLN A 207 11.53 -7.03 9.60
N LYS A 208 12.23 -8.08 9.19
CA LYS A 208 13.57 -7.96 8.58
C LYS A 208 13.54 -7.12 7.30
N ALA A 209 12.57 -7.38 6.42
CA ALA A 209 12.38 -6.67 5.15
C ALA A 209 12.04 -5.18 5.36
N LEU A 210 11.10 -4.86 6.25
CA LEU A 210 10.75 -3.48 6.56
C LEU A 210 11.93 -2.74 7.21
N SER A 211 12.67 -3.40 8.12
CA SER A 211 13.90 -2.83 8.70
C SER A 211 14.93 -2.47 7.63
N TYR A 212 15.09 -3.34 6.62
CA TYR A 212 15.95 -3.10 5.47
C TYR A 212 15.52 -1.84 4.70
N VAL A 213 14.23 -1.74 4.34
CA VAL A 213 13.69 -0.56 3.63
C VAL A 213 13.94 0.73 4.43
N LEU A 214 13.63 0.72 5.74
CA LEU A 214 13.81 1.91 6.57
C LEU A 214 15.28 2.32 6.69
N ASN A 215 16.21 1.36 6.66
CA ASN A 215 17.65 1.65 6.63
C ASN A 215 18.07 2.28 5.30
N SER A 216 17.57 1.77 4.16
CA SER A 216 17.82 2.37 2.84
C SER A 216 17.25 3.80 2.74
N VAL A 217 16.05 4.04 3.28
CA VAL A 217 15.42 5.36 3.28
C VAL A 217 16.19 6.36 4.16
N THR A 218 16.80 5.89 5.25
CA THR A 218 17.55 6.74 6.19
C THR A 218 19.07 6.72 5.97
N ASP A 219 19.51 6.20 4.82
CA ASP A 219 20.92 6.10 4.44
C ASP A 219 21.61 7.48 4.44
N HIS A 220 22.78 7.52 5.07
CA HIS A 220 23.59 8.72 5.28
C HIS A 220 24.14 9.34 3.97
N ARG A 221 24.10 8.61 2.85
CA ARG A 221 24.48 9.11 1.51
C ARG A 221 23.57 10.24 1.02
N PHE A 222 22.37 10.37 1.59
CA PHE A 222 21.36 11.36 1.24
C PHE A 222 20.92 12.16 2.47
N GLU A 223 20.43 13.38 2.24
CA GLU A 223 19.80 14.14 3.31
C GLU A 223 18.56 13.39 3.84
N LYS A 224 18.39 13.34 5.17
CA LYS A 224 17.18 12.83 5.80
C LYS A 224 16.03 13.81 5.63
N VAL A 225 14.94 13.33 5.05
CA VAL A 225 13.68 14.05 4.87
C VAL A 225 12.54 13.22 5.47
N PRO A 226 11.39 13.83 5.81
CA PRO A 226 10.18 13.09 6.13
C PRO A 226 9.85 12.03 5.07
N PHE A 227 9.33 10.88 5.47
CA PHE A 227 8.97 9.84 4.52
C PHE A 227 7.64 9.16 4.85
N PHE A 228 6.96 8.71 3.80
CA PHE A 228 5.78 7.85 3.82
C PHE A 228 6.12 6.52 3.16
N VAL A 229 5.78 5.41 3.82
CA VAL A 229 5.93 4.05 3.30
C VAL A 229 4.54 3.44 3.21
N PHE A 230 4.11 3.10 2.00
CA PHE A 230 2.78 2.58 1.77
C PHE A 230 2.78 1.52 0.69
N GLY A 231 1.89 0.55 0.84
CA GLY A 231 1.98 -0.66 0.06
C GLY A 231 1.18 -1.81 0.64
N ASP A 232 1.40 -2.98 0.06
CA ASP A 232 0.98 -4.26 0.62
C ASP A 232 2.07 -4.75 1.58
N PHE A 233 1.88 -4.45 2.86
CA PHE A 233 2.75 -4.92 3.94
C PHE A 233 2.54 -6.40 4.24
N ASN A 234 1.45 -7.01 3.77
CA ASN A 234 1.07 -8.37 4.10
C ASN A 234 1.05 -8.64 5.62
N PHE A 235 0.91 -7.61 6.46
CA PHE A 235 0.75 -7.77 7.90
C PHE A 235 -0.50 -8.60 8.19
N ARG A 236 -0.35 -9.55 9.10
CA ARG A 236 -1.39 -10.48 9.50
C ARG A 236 -1.68 -10.32 10.98
N LEU A 237 -2.90 -10.68 11.35
CA LEU A 237 -3.25 -10.83 12.75
C LEU A 237 -2.45 -11.97 13.37
N ASP A 238 -2.20 -11.88 14.68
CA ASP A 238 -1.79 -12.98 15.54
C ASP A 238 -2.85 -14.08 15.48
N LEU A 239 -2.69 -14.98 14.50
CA LEU A 239 -3.72 -15.92 14.07
C LEU A 239 -4.14 -16.84 15.21
N LYS A 240 -3.19 -17.26 16.05
CA LYS A 240 -3.52 -18.12 17.19
C LYS A 240 -4.41 -17.40 18.19
N SER A 241 -4.07 -16.16 18.56
CA SER A 241 -4.88 -15.35 19.48
C SER A 241 -6.28 -15.04 18.93
N VAL A 242 -6.39 -14.75 17.62
CA VAL A 242 -7.68 -14.58 16.95
C VAL A 242 -8.51 -15.85 17.04
N VAL A 243 -7.92 -17.01 16.74
CA VAL A 243 -8.62 -18.29 16.76
C VAL A 243 -9.06 -18.65 18.18
N GLU A 244 -8.21 -18.47 19.18
CA GLU A 244 -8.55 -18.69 20.59
C GLU A 244 -9.74 -17.83 21.04
N THR A 245 -9.80 -16.59 20.56
CA THR A 245 -10.92 -15.66 20.84
C THR A 245 -12.20 -16.09 20.13
N LEU A 246 -12.13 -16.31 18.80
CA LEU A 246 -13.30 -16.65 17.97
C LEU A 246 -13.85 -18.05 18.25
N CYS A 247 -13.02 -18.95 18.76
CA CYS A 247 -13.32 -20.38 18.95
C CYS A 247 -13.27 -20.79 20.44
N ALA A 248 -13.42 -19.86 21.38
CA ALA A 248 -13.29 -20.10 22.83
C ALA A 248 -14.20 -21.22 23.39
N LYS A 249 -15.35 -21.49 22.76
CA LYS A 249 -16.32 -22.53 23.16
C LYS A 249 -16.24 -23.80 22.31
N THR A 250 -15.13 -24.03 21.62
CA THR A 250 -14.96 -25.15 20.69
C THR A 250 -13.88 -26.12 21.16
N THR A 251 -13.96 -27.36 20.67
CA THR A 251 -12.88 -28.34 20.76
C THR A 251 -12.12 -28.39 19.43
N MET A 252 -10.79 -28.35 19.50
CA MET A 252 -9.91 -28.47 18.34
C MET A 252 -9.61 -29.94 18.02
N GLN A 253 -9.62 -30.28 16.74
CA GLN A 253 -9.17 -31.56 16.20
C GLN A 253 -8.11 -31.31 15.13
N THR A 254 -7.01 -32.05 15.20
CA THR A 254 -5.91 -31.98 14.25
C THR A 254 -5.98 -33.19 13.32
N VAL A 255 -5.89 -32.95 12.01
CA VAL A 255 -5.76 -34.00 10.99
C VAL A 255 -4.35 -33.94 10.44
N HIS A 256 -3.67 -35.09 10.46
CA HIS A 256 -2.30 -35.23 10.01
C HIS A 256 -2.24 -35.86 8.61
N ALA A 257 -1.28 -35.42 7.81
CA ALA A 257 -0.97 -36.04 6.52
C ALA A 257 -0.45 -37.47 6.74
N ALA A 258 -0.95 -38.42 5.94
CA ALA A 258 -0.67 -39.85 6.12
C ALA A 258 0.79 -40.25 5.89
N ASP A 259 1.52 -39.46 5.10
CA ASP A 259 2.89 -39.73 4.64
C ASP A 259 3.98 -39.06 5.48
N THR A 260 3.70 -37.87 6.03
CA THR A 260 4.68 -37.01 6.72
C THR A 260 4.36 -36.81 8.19
N ASN A 261 3.15 -37.20 8.63
CA ASN A 261 2.60 -36.90 9.95
C ASN A 261 2.54 -35.38 10.29
N ALA A 262 2.78 -34.52 9.30
CA ALA A 262 2.63 -33.07 9.43
C ALA A 262 1.16 -32.70 9.61
N VAL A 263 0.87 -31.61 10.31
CA VAL A 263 -0.50 -31.10 10.43
C VAL A 263 -0.96 -30.59 9.07
N ASP A 264 -2.00 -31.21 8.53
CA ASP A 264 -2.61 -30.82 7.26
C ASP A 264 -3.80 -29.87 7.48
N LYS A 265 -4.55 -30.13 8.55
CA LYS A 265 -5.82 -29.45 8.82
C LYS A 265 -6.13 -29.34 10.30
N LEU A 266 -6.68 -28.19 10.68
CA LEU A 266 -7.24 -27.93 12.00
C LEU A 266 -8.75 -27.72 11.88
N VAL A 267 -9.53 -28.38 12.73
CA VAL A 267 -10.99 -28.28 12.75
C VAL A 267 -11.47 -27.94 14.15
N PHE A 268 -12.20 -26.85 14.31
CA PHE A 268 -12.79 -26.42 15.57
C PHE A 268 -14.29 -26.70 15.54
N ARG A 269 -14.81 -27.38 16.56
CA ARG A 269 -16.21 -27.80 16.64
C ARG A 269 -16.85 -27.33 17.94
N GLU A 270 -18.12 -26.93 17.89
CA GLU A 270 -18.88 -26.58 19.10
C GLU A 270 -18.85 -27.72 20.13
N SER A 271 -18.64 -27.38 21.40
CA SER A 271 -18.50 -28.37 22.47
C SER A 271 -19.84 -28.91 22.98
N GLU A 272 -20.91 -28.14 22.87
CA GLU A 272 -22.20 -28.40 23.54
C GLU A 272 -23.37 -28.74 22.58
N ASN A 273 -23.23 -28.45 21.28
CA ASN A 273 -24.28 -28.59 20.26
C ASN A 273 -24.00 -29.79 19.32
N ASP A 274 -24.62 -29.85 18.13
CA ASP A 274 -24.43 -30.86 17.05
C ASP A 274 -22.97 -31.06 16.54
N ARG A 275 -21.94 -30.59 17.26
CA ARG A 275 -20.52 -30.59 16.90
C ARG A 275 -20.26 -29.96 15.54
N LYS A 276 -21.05 -28.92 15.24
CA LYS A 276 -20.92 -28.13 14.01
C LYS A 276 -19.51 -27.58 13.86
N VAL A 277 -18.98 -27.62 12.63
CA VAL A 277 -17.69 -26.97 12.33
C VAL A 277 -17.86 -25.47 12.46
N VAL A 278 -17.05 -24.85 13.30
CA VAL A 278 -16.99 -23.40 13.53
C VAL A 278 -15.89 -22.79 12.69
N LEU A 279 -14.72 -23.44 12.67
CA LEU A 279 -13.55 -22.99 11.93
C LEU A 279 -12.83 -24.19 11.32
N GLN A 280 -12.42 -24.04 10.07
CA GLN A 280 -11.52 -24.95 9.38
C GLN A 280 -10.29 -24.18 8.87
N ILE A 281 -9.10 -24.69 9.20
CA ILE A 281 -7.83 -24.13 8.74
C ILE A 281 -7.06 -25.22 7.99
N GLU A 282 -6.68 -24.91 6.74
CA GLU A 282 -5.79 -25.71 5.91
C GLU A 282 -4.76 -24.78 5.27
N LYS A 283 -3.79 -25.32 4.52
CA LYS A 283 -2.72 -24.52 3.88
C LYS A 283 -3.23 -23.26 3.16
N LYS A 284 -4.32 -23.37 2.39
CA LYS A 284 -4.95 -22.26 1.65
C LYS A 284 -6.42 -22.01 1.99
N LEU A 285 -6.86 -22.52 3.14
CA LEU A 285 -8.23 -22.37 3.61
C LEU A 285 -8.24 -21.80 5.03
N PHE A 286 -9.08 -20.81 5.26
CA PHE A 286 -9.50 -20.26 6.53
C PHE A 286 -11.00 -20.03 6.41
N GLU A 287 -11.78 -21.01 6.81
CA GLU A 287 -13.23 -20.99 6.67
C GLU A 287 -13.86 -20.86 8.07
N TYR A 288 -14.20 -19.63 8.43
CA TYR A 288 -14.92 -19.31 9.66
C TYR A 288 -16.40 -19.10 9.34
N PHE A 289 -17.28 -19.76 10.10
CA PHE A 289 -18.72 -19.76 9.80
C PHE A 289 -19.37 -18.37 9.80
N ASN A 290 -18.84 -17.42 10.61
CA ASN A 290 -19.37 -16.07 10.74
C ASN A 290 -18.35 -15.03 10.29
N GLN A 291 -18.24 -14.80 8.98
CA GLN A 291 -17.32 -13.80 8.45
C GLN A 291 -17.68 -12.34 8.82
N GLU A 292 -18.91 -12.05 9.27
CA GLU A 292 -19.31 -10.68 9.58
C GLU A 292 -18.52 -10.09 10.76
N VAL A 293 -18.03 -10.93 11.67
CA VAL A 293 -17.20 -10.52 12.81
C VAL A 293 -15.97 -9.71 12.40
N PHE A 294 -15.41 -9.98 11.21
CA PHE A 294 -14.23 -9.27 10.71
C PHE A 294 -14.55 -7.86 10.20
N ARG A 295 -15.82 -7.57 9.90
CA ARG A 295 -16.29 -6.26 9.44
C ARG A 295 -17.06 -5.50 10.51
N ASP A 296 -17.54 -6.19 11.54
CA ASP A 296 -18.31 -5.57 12.62
C ASP A 296 -17.46 -4.48 13.30
N ASN A 297 -18.05 -3.28 13.41
CA ASN A 297 -17.37 -2.06 13.81
C ASN A 297 -15.97 -1.91 13.17
N ASN A 298 -15.87 -2.14 11.85
CA ASN A 298 -14.64 -2.09 11.08
C ASN A 298 -13.53 -3.02 11.60
N GLY A 299 -13.89 -4.12 12.27
CA GLY A 299 -12.93 -5.06 12.85
C GLY A 299 -12.19 -4.49 14.07
N THR A 300 -12.64 -3.40 14.69
CA THR A 300 -11.91 -2.71 15.78
C THR A 300 -11.48 -3.65 16.91
N ALA A 301 -12.33 -4.62 17.28
CA ALA A 301 -12.01 -5.62 18.31
C ALA A 301 -10.84 -6.55 17.94
N LEU A 302 -10.48 -6.63 16.67
CA LEU A 302 -9.38 -7.47 16.17
C LEU A 302 -8.05 -6.70 16.06
N LEU A 303 -8.05 -5.37 16.17
CA LEU A 303 -6.84 -4.55 16.08
C LEU A 303 -5.83 -4.86 17.19
N GLU A 304 -6.27 -5.39 18.33
CA GLU A 304 -5.34 -5.86 19.39
C GLU A 304 -4.44 -7.03 18.94
N PHE A 305 -4.87 -7.76 17.92
CA PHE A 305 -4.11 -8.86 17.31
C PHE A 305 -3.24 -8.40 16.14
N ASP A 306 -3.38 -7.15 15.67
CA ASP A 306 -2.48 -6.54 14.67
C ASP A 306 -1.23 -5.97 15.36
N LYS A 307 -0.25 -6.85 15.58
CA LYS A 307 0.93 -6.55 16.42
C LYS A 307 2.19 -6.24 15.61
N GLU A 308 2.20 -6.45 14.30
CA GLU A 308 3.45 -6.42 13.51
C GLU A 308 4.10 -5.03 13.44
N LEU A 309 3.29 -3.96 13.44
CA LEU A 309 3.81 -2.59 13.47
C LEU A 309 4.47 -2.21 14.80
N SER A 310 4.16 -2.93 15.89
CA SER A 310 4.52 -2.52 17.25
C SER A 310 6.03 -2.37 17.48
N VAL A 311 6.84 -3.18 16.80
CA VAL A 311 8.31 -3.16 16.89
C VAL A 311 8.95 -1.96 16.19
N PHE A 312 8.17 -1.16 15.43
CA PHE A 312 8.63 0.01 14.69
C PHE A 312 8.08 1.34 15.23
N LYS A 313 7.40 1.35 16.38
CA LYS A 313 6.75 2.57 16.95
C LYS A 313 7.72 3.74 17.18
N ASP A 314 9.00 3.47 17.34
CA ASP A 314 10.07 4.47 17.47
C ASP A 314 10.42 5.15 16.13
N ARG A 315 10.19 4.48 14.99
CA ARG A 315 10.55 4.95 13.65
C ARG A 315 9.35 5.34 12.79
N LEU A 316 8.23 4.66 12.99
CA LEU A 316 7.03 4.75 12.19
C LEU A 316 5.82 5.08 13.05
N TYR A 317 4.88 5.76 12.42
CA TYR A 317 3.57 6.11 12.93
C TYR A 317 2.52 5.76 11.89
N GLU A 318 1.34 5.36 12.37
CA GLU A 318 0.14 5.16 11.57
C GLU A 318 -1.01 5.91 12.21
N LEU A 319 -1.91 6.45 11.40
CA LEU A 319 -3.17 6.99 11.89
C LEU A 319 -4.09 5.85 12.31
N ASP A 320 -5.04 6.15 13.19
CA ASP A 320 -6.00 5.15 13.64
C ASP A 320 -6.77 4.56 12.45
N ILE A 321 -6.80 3.24 12.37
CA ILE A 321 -7.53 2.53 11.33
C ILE A 321 -9.02 2.58 11.67
N THR A 322 -9.80 3.11 10.74
CA THR A 322 -11.25 3.25 10.88
C THR A 322 -12.01 2.55 9.76
N PHE A 323 -11.37 1.59 9.09
CA PHE A 323 -11.91 0.79 7.99
C PHE A 323 -11.65 -0.70 8.25
N PRO A 324 -12.50 -1.62 7.75
CA PRO A 324 -12.32 -3.06 7.99
C PRO A 324 -11.11 -3.62 7.24
N PRO A 325 -10.67 -4.84 7.58
CA PRO A 325 -9.56 -5.52 6.91
C PRO A 325 -9.63 -5.41 5.37
N SER A 326 -8.51 -5.08 4.75
CA SER A 326 -8.42 -4.78 3.30
C SER A 326 -8.35 -6.04 2.43
N TYR A 327 -8.12 -7.21 3.02
CA TYR A 327 -7.90 -8.50 2.35
C TYR A 327 -8.43 -9.65 3.23
N PRO A 328 -8.91 -10.79 2.69
CA PRO A 328 -9.05 -11.15 1.26
C PRO A 328 -10.50 -11.04 0.75
N TYR A 329 -10.89 -9.95 0.08
CA TYR A 329 -12.26 -9.83 -0.46
C TYR A 329 -12.54 -10.81 -1.59
N SER A 330 -13.82 -11.09 -1.84
CA SER A 330 -14.26 -11.85 -3.01
C SER A 330 -13.88 -11.13 -4.31
N GLU A 331 -13.43 -11.90 -5.29
CA GLU A 331 -13.15 -11.45 -6.66
C GLU A 331 -14.42 -11.50 -7.55
N ASP A 332 -15.53 -12.03 -7.03
CA ASP A 332 -16.83 -11.97 -7.71
C ASP A 332 -17.38 -10.54 -7.67
N SER A 333 -17.55 -9.94 -8.86
CA SER A 333 -18.04 -8.57 -9.03
C SER A 333 -19.40 -8.28 -8.35
N SER A 334 -20.20 -9.31 -8.08
CA SER A 334 -21.48 -9.21 -7.35
C SER A 334 -21.34 -9.20 -5.83
N GLN A 335 -20.18 -9.57 -5.29
CA GLN A 335 -19.93 -9.82 -3.86
C GLN A 335 -18.98 -8.79 -3.22
N GLY A 336 -19.24 -7.50 -3.41
CA GLY A 336 -18.32 -6.41 -3.01
C GLY A 336 -18.02 -6.25 -1.50
N LYS A 337 -18.71 -6.99 -0.63
CA LYS A 337 -18.47 -6.97 0.83
C LYS A 337 -17.92 -8.28 1.39
N GLN A 338 -18.01 -9.39 0.66
CA GLN A 338 -17.69 -10.71 1.19
C GLN A 338 -16.18 -10.97 1.21
N TYR A 339 -15.70 -11.74 2.19
CA TYR A 339 -14.33 -12.23 2.19
C TYR A 339 -14.28 -13.63 1.57
N MET A 340 -13.18 -13.94 0.88
CA MET A 340 -12.84 -15.31 0.51
C MET A 340 -12.38 -16.09 1.74
N ASN A 341 -12.55 -17.41 1.69
CA ASN A 341 -12.04 -18.32 2.73
C ASN A 341 -10.56 -18.66 2.54
N THR A 342 -9.76 -17.85 1.84
CA THR A 342 -8.35 -18.21 1.53
C THR A 342 -7.42 -17.93 2.71
N ARG A 343 -7.69 -16.87 3.46
CA ARG A 343 -6.88 -16.35 4.58
C ARG A 343 -7.78 -15.73 5.65
N CYS A 344 -7.28 -15.66 6.88
CA CYS A 344 -7.89 -14.84 7.91
C CYS A 344 -7.84 -13.36 7.48
N PRO A 345 -8.96 -12.61 7.52
CA PRO A 345 -8.97 -11.20 7.15
C PRO A 345 -7.98 -10.36 7.95
N ALA A 346 -7.23 -9.50 7.27
CA ALA A 346 -6.23 -8.61 7.87
C ALA A 346 -6.08 -7.27 7.11
N TRP A 347 -5.50 -6.28 7.77
CA TRP A 347 -5.10 -5.01 7.16
C TRP A 347 -3.71 -5.14 6.53
N CYS A 348 -3.68 -5.72 5.33
CA CYS A 348 -2.44 -5.90 4.56
C CYS A 348 -1.95 -4.58 3.95
N ASP A 349 -2.89 -3.75 3.48
CA ASP A 349 -2.61 -2.51 2.74
C ASP A 349 -2.59 -1.32 3.72
N ARG A 350 -1.44 -0.64 3.83
CA ARG A 350 -1.20 0.35 4.90
C ARG A 350 -0.50 1.59 4.39
N ILE A 351 -0.70 2.71 5.08
CA ILE A 351 0.05 3.95 4.88
C ILE A 351 0.72 4.37 6.19
N LEU A 352 2.01 4.06 6.29
CA LEU A 352 2.85 4.38 7.43
C LEU A 352 3.70 5.62 7.14
N MET A 353 4.07 6.35 8.18
CA MET A 353 4.86 7.58 8.02
C MET A 353 5.90 7.72 9.12
N SER A 354 7.02 8.36 8.81
CA SER A 354 7.98 8.77 9.85
C SER A 354 7.33 9.77 10.81
N HIS A 355 7.85 9.89 12.04
CA HIS A 355 7.39 10.92 12.99
C HIS A 355 7.49 12.34 12.41
N SER A 356 8.56 12.64 11.66
CA SER A 356 8.69 13.93 10.97
C SER A 356 7.70 14.14 9.80
N ALA A 357 7.19 13.05 9.21
CA ALA A 357 6.15 13.13 8.18
C ALA A 357 4.77 13.36 8.79
N LYS A 358 4.50 12.77 9.96
CA LYS A 358 3.31 13.05 10.76
C LYS A 358 3.16 14.54 11.06
N GLU A 359 4.26 15.24 11.33
CA GLU A 359 4.27 16.70 11.57
C GLU A 359 3.86 17.53 10.34
N LEU A 360 3.93 16.96 9.13
CA LEU A 360 3.50 17.63 7.89
C LEU A 360 1.98 17.66 7.72
N LEU A 361 1.25 16.78 8.42
CA LEU A 361 -0.20 16.70 8.35
C LEU A 361 -0.77 17.94 9.06
N LEU A 362 -1.29 18.89 8.28
CA LEU A 362 -1.96 20.06 8.83
C LEU A 362 -3.14 19.62 9.70
N LYS A 363 -3.21 20.12 10.92
CA LYS A 363 -4.40 20.07 11.79
C LYS A 363 -4.89 21.50 11.91
N SER A 364 -6.06 21.83 11.39
CA SER A 364 -6.72 23.10 11.72
C SER A 364 -7.73 22.83 12.82
N GLU A 365 -7.81 23.76 13.76
CA GLU A 365 -8.70 23.67 14.92
C GLU A 365 -10.20 23.73 14.54
N ASN A 366 -10.54 24.09 13.29
CA ASN A 366 -11.91 24.41 12.86
C ASN A 366 -12.44 23.60 11.67
N ASP A 367 -11.75 22.56 11.21
CA ASP A 367 -12.21 21.77 10.04
C ASP A 367 -11.97 20.27 10.28
N GLU A 368 -13.05 19.52 10.48
CA GLU A 368 -13.04 18.08 10.79
C GLU A 368 -12.54 17.22 9.62
N ARG A 369 -12.34 17.78 8.42
CA ARG A 369 -12.03 17.04 7.17
C ARG A 369 -10.59 17.17 6.67
N ILE A 370 -9.63 17.58 7.50
CA ILE A 370 -8.29 17.90 6.98
C ILE A 370 -7.43 16.66 6.75
N VAL A 371 -7.66 15.57 7.49
CA VAL A 371 -6.93 14.31 7.34
C VAL A 371 -7.93 13.16 7.33
N LEU A 372 -7.88 12.32 6.31
CA LEU A 372 -8.75 11.15 6.16
C LEU A 372 -7.90 9.94 5.80
N TYR A 373 -8.00 8.87 6.60
CA TYR A 373 -7.35 7.58 6.38
C TYR A 373 -8.40 6.48 6.28
N ASP A 374 -8.64 5.99 5.07
CA ASP A 374 -9.77 5.10 4.77
C ASP A 374 -9.45 4.21 3.56
N HIS A 375 -10.34 3.29 3.20
CA HIS A 375 -10.25 2.49 1.98
C HIS A 375 -11.18 3.00 0.87
N ILE A 376 -10.98 2.52 -0.35
CA ILE A 376 -11.79 2.85 -1.52
C ILE A 376 -12.78 1.72 -1.82
N GLY A 377 -14.03 2.10 -2.13
CA GLY A 377 -15.06 1.16 -2.58
C GLY A 377 -15.55 0.20 -1.49
N PRO A 378 -15.99 0.66 -0.30
CA PRO A 378 -16.42 -0.21 0.81
C PRO A 378 -17.45 -1.27 0.42
N ASN A 379 -18.33 -0.94 -0.52
CA ASN A 379 -19.43 -1.81 -0.97
C ASN A 379 -19.21 -2.40 -2.37
N ILE A 380 -18.06 -2.16 -2.99
CA ILE A 380 -17.75 -2.54 -4.37
C ILE A 380 -16.67 -3.61 -4.39
N CYS A 381 -16.78 -4.57 -5.30
CA CYS A 381 -15.71 -5.53 -5.54
C CYS A 381 -14.54 -4.81 -6.25
N MET A 382 -13.42 -4.67 -5.54
CA MET A 382 -12.22 -3.96 -5.99
C MET A 382 -11.09 -4.92 -6.38
N GLY A 383 -11.36 -6.23 -6.39
CA GLY A 383 -10.37 -7.29 -6.33
C GLY A 383 -10.30 -7.92 -4.93
N ASP A 384 -9.35 -8.82 -4.73
CA ASP A 384 -9.12 -9.47 -3.43
C ASP A 384 -8.54 -8.52 -2.37
N HIS A 385 -8.00 -7.38 -2.80
CA HIS A 385 -7.63 -6.25 -1.97
C HIS A 385 -8.52 -5.03 -2.23
N LYS A 386 -8.87 -4.29 -1.16
CA LYS A 386 -9.42 -2.93 -1.28
C LYS A 386 -8.30 -1.89 -1.19
N PRO A 387 -8.22 -0.92 -2.12
CA PRO A 387 -7.24 0.15 -2.04
C PRO A 387 -7.39 0.95 -0.74
N VAL A 388 -6.27 1.38 -0.15
CA VAL A 388 -6.23 2.22 1.05
C VAL A 388 -5.65 3.58 0.69
N PHE A 389 -6.22 4.66 1.23
CA PHE A 389 -5.80 6.02 0.96
C PHE A 389 -5.64 6.87 2.21
N LEU A 390 -4.73 7.85 2.12
CA LEU A 390 -4.52 8.92 3.08
C LEU A 390 -4.63 10.26 2.34
N SER A 391 -5.66 11.04 2.67
CA SER A 391 -5.81 12.41 2.21
C SER A 391 -5.42 13.38 3.32
N PHE A 392 -4.61 14.38 3.00
CA PHE A 392 -4.21 15.41 3.95
C PHE A 392 -3.79 16.69 3.23
N ARG A 393 -3.50 17.74 4.00
CA ARG A 393 -2.93 18.98 3.49
C ARG A 393 -1.56 19.25 4.10
N VAL A 394 -0.65 19.79 3.30
CA VAL A 394 0.69 20.23 3.72
C VAL A 394 0.78 21.74 3.62
N ALA A 395 1.25 22.41 4.68
CA ALA A 395 1.49 23.85 4.64
C ALA A 395 2.66 24.19 3.71
N THR A 396 2.57 25.34 3.05
CA THR A 396 3.70 25.90 2.30
C THR A 396 4.89 26.10 3.24
N GLY A 397 6.05 25.54 2.90
CA GLY A 397 7.25 25.63 3.73
C GLY A 397 7.22 24.84 5.04
N ALA A 398 6.28 23.91 5.22
CA ALA A 398 6.21 23.04 6.41
C ALA A 398 7.42 22.07 6.53
N GLY A 399 8.23 21.94 5.47
CA GLY A 399 9.44 21.13 5.45
C GLY A 399 10.71 21.98 5.32
N LYS A 400 11.86 21.30 5.38
CA LYS A 400 13.15 21.95 5.07
C LYS A 400 13.16 22.48 3.63
N ARG A 401 13.63 23.72 3.47
CA ARG A 401 13.78 24.39 2.17
C ARG A 401 14.64 23.55 1.22
N CYS A 402 14.07 23.20 0.07
CA CYS A 402 14.81 22.57 -1.02
C CYS A 402 15.81 23.58 -1.59
N GLN A 403 17.12 23.36 -1.43
CA GLN A 403 18.14 24.19 -2.07
C GLN A 403 18.09 23.96 -3.58
N HIS A 404 17.47 24.89 -4.30
CA HIS A 404 17.49 24.94 -5.76
C HIS A 404 18.23 26.20 -6.19
N ASN A 405 19.29 26.03 -6.97
CA ASN A 405 20.05 27.14 -7.56
C ASN A 405 19.25 27.75 -8.73
N GLU A 406 18.16 28.46 -8.44
CA GLU A 406 17.63 29.43 -9.38
C GLU A 406 18.49 30.70 -9.24
N LYS A 407 19.48 30.84 -10.12
CA LYS A 407 20.08 32.17 -10.36
C LYS A 407 18.97 33.04 -10.93
N ILE A 408 18.31 33.80 -10.07
CA ILE A 408 17.46 34.92 -10.48
C ILE A 408 18.41 35.94 -11.11
N TYR A 409 18.56 35.90 -12.43
CA TYR A 409 19.06 37.05 -13.16
C TYR A 409 18.01 38.13 -13.00
N ARG A 410 18.25 39.07 -12.08
CA ARG A 410 17.57 40.36 -12.13
C ARG A 410 18.03 41.01 -13.41
N GLU A 411 17.16 41.08 -14.41
CA GLU A 411 17.28 42.06 -15.48
C GLU A 411 17.25 43.43 -14.83
N THR A 412 18.44 44.01 -14.60
CA THR A 412 18.57 45.45 -14.43
C THR A 412 18.23 46.08 -15.77
N THR A 413 17.05 46.70 -15.82
CA THR A 413 16.66 47.63 -16.87
C THR A 413 17.65 48.79 -16.85
N LEU A 414 18.34 49.02 -17.97
CA LEU A 414 18.96 50.29 -18.34
C LEU A 414 18.17 50.88 -19.49
#